data_AF-A0A7W1AWR3-F1
#
_entry.id   AF-A0A7W1AWR3-F1
#
_cell.length_a   1.000
_cell.length_b   1.000
_cell.length_c   1.000
_cell.angle_alpha   90.00
_cell.angle_beta   90.00
_cell.angle_gamma   90.00
#
_symmetry.space_group_name_H-M   'P 1'
#
loop_
_entity.id
_entity.type
_entity.pdbx_description
1 polymer ?
#
loop_
_entity_poly.entity_id
_entity_poly.type
_entity_poly.pdbx_seq_one_letter_code
_entity_poly.pdbx_strand_id
1 'polypeptide(L)'
;MLDIAAEPRQRGRRSGGRAGNRTRAGTAAIHQMPWTMPQNRDAPVEPLDAEGVERVHNGAMRILEEIGILFLNDEALGVLKQAGCDVEMESKRVRMDRAFVMEQVKKAPSRFEIVPRNPE
;
A
#
# COMPACT_ATOMS: atom_id res chain seq x y z
N MET A 1 -48.82 -63.96 -11.26
CA MET A 1 -47.82 -64.11 -12.32
C MET A 1 -48.27 -63.24 -13.49
N LEU A 2 -47.70 -62.07 -13.81
CA LEU A 2 -46.56 -61.30 -13.29
C LEU A 2 -46.93 -59.82 -13.50
N ASP A 3 -46.62 -58.98 -12.51
CA ASP A 3 -46.67 -57.53 -12.56
C ASP A 3 -45.70 -56.98 -13.63
N ILE A 4 -46.20 -56.18 -14.57
CA ILE A 4 -45.34 -55.41 -15.48
C ILE A 4 -45.06 -54.07 -14.81
N ALA A 5 -44.00 -54.02 -14.01
CA ALA A 5 -43.47 -52.77 -13.49
C ALA A 5 -42.82 -51.96 -14.63
N ALA A 6 -43.34 -50.77 -14.90
CA ALA A 6 -42.70 -49.80 -15.77
C ALA A 6 -41.44 -49.24 -15.11
N GLU A 7 -40.28 -49.38 -15.75
CA GLU A 7 -39.04 -48.81 -15.24
C GLU A 7 -39.07 -47.26 -15.27
N PRO A 8 -38.63 -46.59 -14.20
CA PRO A 8 -38.54 -45.13 -14.19
C PRO A 8 -37.41 -44.68 -15.12
N ARG A 9 -37.75 -43.96 -16.20
CA ARG A 9 -36.75 -43.24 -17.01
C ARG A 9 -36.03 -42.24 -16.12
N GLN A 10 -34.80 -42.58 -15.74
CA GLN A 10 -33.93 -41.71 -14.97
C GLN A 10 -33.64 -40.45 -15.80
N ARG A 11 -34.29 -39.33 -15.47
CA ARG A 11 -33.94 -38.02 -16.01
C ARG A 11 -32.49 -37.76 -15.67
N GLY A 12 -31.61 -37.92 -16.67
CA GLY A 12 -30.18 -37.63 -16.54
C GLY A 12 -30.00 -36.25 -15.90
N ARG A 13 -29.41 -36.24 -14.71
CA ARG A 13 -28.96 -35.01 -14.06
C ARG A 13 -28.08 -34.29 -15.07
N ARG A 14 -28.40 -33.03 -15.38
CA ARG A 14 -27.55 -32.14 -16.19
C ARG A 14 -26.27 -31.84 -15.39
N SER A 15 -25.37 -32.81 -15.26
CA SER A 15 -24.10 -32.68 -14.53
C SER A 15 -22.95 -32.27 -15.45
N GLY A 16 -23.22 -31.90 -16.70
CA GLY A 16 -22.20 -31.51 -17.68
C GLY A 16 -21.93 -30.01 -17.78
N GLY A 17 -22.74 -29.14 -17.16
CA GLY A 17 -22.66 -27.69 -17.39
C GLY A 17 -21.35 -27.06 -16.93
N ARG A 18 -20.84 -27.47 -15.75
CA ARG A 18 -19.60 -26.91 -15.18
C ARG A 18 -18.35 -27.55 -15.78
N ALA A 19 -18.37 -28.86 -16.03
CA ALA A 19 -17.28 -29.57 -16.69
C ALA A 19 -17.11 -29.09 -18.15
N GLY A 20 -18.23 -28.93 -18.87
CA GLY A 20 -18.25 -28.41 -20.22
C GLY A 20 -17.88 -26.93 -20.35
N ASN A 21 -18.04 -26.13 -19.28
CA ASN A 21 -17.56 -24.74 -19.24
C ASN A 21 -16.04 -24.68 -19.00
N ARG A 22 -15.51 -25.59 -18.17
CA ARG A 22 -14.07 -25.71 -17.92
C ARG A 22 -13.30 -26.17 -19.16
N THR A 23 -13.86 -27.09 -19.94
CA THR A 23 -13.25 -27.53 -21.21
C THR A 23 -13.42 -26.50 -22.34
N ARG A 24 -14.52 -25.74 -22.37
CA ARG A 24 -14.72 -24.63 -23.34
C ARG A 24 -13.95 -23.36 -23.01
N ALA A 25 -13.49 -23.19 -21.76
CA ALA A 25 -12.69 -22.04 -21.36
C ALA A 25 -11.32 -21.98 -22.05
N GLY A 26 -10.87 -23.08 -22.71
CA GLY A 26 -9.58 -23.15 -23.38
C GLY A 26 -8.40 -22.89 -22.43
N THR A 27 -7.19 -22.90 -22.98
CA THR A 27 -6.04 -22.26 -22.34
C THR A 27 -6.28 -20.76 -22.34
N ALA A 28 -6.66 -20.20 -21.18
CA ALA A 28 -6.86 -18.78 -20.88
C ALA A 28 -7.51 -17.93 -22.00
N ALA A 29 -8.77 -17.52 -21.81
CA ALA A 29 -9.49 -16.60 -22.72
C ALA A 29 -8.79 -15.25 -22.95
N ILE A 30 -7.79 -14.90 -22.13
CA ILE A 30 -6.93 -13.73 -22.25
C ILE A 30 -5.49 -14.23 -22.11
N HIS A 31 -4.66 -13.95 -23.11
CA HIS A 31 -3.22 -14.22 -23.03
C HIS A 31 -2.56 -13.16 -22.13
N GLN A 32 -2.57 -13.42 -20.82
CA GLN A 32 -1.93 -12.55 -19.83
C GLN A 32 -0.43 -12.82 -19.80
N MET A 33 0.38 -11.76 -19.90
CA MET A 33 1.82 -11.85 -19.72
C MET A 33 2.16 -12.21 -18.26
N PRO A 34 3.28 -12.91 -18.01
CA PRO A 34 3.80 -13.08 -16.65
C PRO A 34 3.93 -11.72 -15.95
N TRP A 35 3.57 -11.66 -14.68
CA TRP A 35 3.74 -10.44 -13.91
C TRP A 35 5.24 -10.12 -13.77
N THR A 36 5.58 -8.86 -14.00
CA THR A 36 6.92 -8.31 -13.78
C THR A 36 6.79 -6.90 -13.23
N MET A 37 7.69 -6.49 -12.35
CA MET A 37 7.74 -5.10 -11.88
C MET A 37 8.13 -4.18 -13.05
N PRO A 38 7.24 -3.26 -13.50
CA PRO A 38 7.58 -2.34 -14.57
C PRO A 38 8.71 -1.42 -14.13
N GLN A 39 9.79 -1.37 -14.92
CA GLN A 39 10.88 -0.42 -14.70
C GLN A 39 10.67 0.77 -15.63
N ASN A 40 10.46 1.96 -15.05
CA ASN A 40 10.53 3.19 -15.83
C ASN A 40 12.00 3.45 -16.19
N ARG A 41 12.31 3.46 -17.48
CA ARG A 41 13.66 3.73 -18.00
C ARG A 41 13.93 5.22 -18.20
N ASP A 42 12.88 6.00 -18.38
CA ASP A 42 12.98 7.44 -18.54
C ASP A 42 13.31 8.07 -17.19
N ALA A 43 14.11 9.14 -17.22
CA ALA A 43 14.37 9.92 -16.03
C ALA A 43 13.04 10.49 -15.49
N PRO A 44 12.86 10.56 -14.15
CA PRO A 44 11.73 11.27 -13.58
C PRO A 44 11.65 12.71 -14.09
N VAL A 45 10.44 13.20 -14.32
CA VAL A 45 10.24 14.62 -14.66
C VAL A 45 10.62 15.47 -13.44
N GLU A 46 11.44 16.50 -13.67
CA GLU A 46 11.87 17.46 -12.64
C GLU A 46 11.12 18.78 -12.83
N PRO A 47 9.92 18.95 -12.22
CA PRO A 47 9.10 20.16 -12.39
C PRO A 47 9.64 21.38 -11.63
N LEU A 48 10.57 21.18 -10.70
CA LEU A 48 11.20 22.21 -9.90
C LEU A 48 12.71 22.18 -10.14
N ASP A 49 13.31 23.36 -10.23
CA ASP A 49 14.75 23.53 -10.18
C ASP A 49 15.26 23.40 -8.74
N ALA A 50 16.60 23.42 -8.57
CA ALA A 50 17.23 23.29 -7.26
C ALA A 50 16.76 24.37 -6.27
N GLU A 51 16.59 25.61 -6.73
CA GLU A 51 16.06 26.70 -5.89
C GLU A 51 14.61 26.42 -5.46
N GLY A 52 13.77 25.94 -6.38
CA GLY A 52 12.40 25.55 -6.11
C GLY A 52 12.29 24.47 -5.03
N VAL A 53 13.15 23.45 -5.10
CA VAL A 53 13.24 22.39 -4.08
C VAL A 53 13.63 22.97 -2.72
N GLU A 54 14.65 23.83 -2.67
CA GLU A 54 15.09 24.48 -1.43
C GLU A 54 14.01 25.37 -0.82
N ARG A 55 13.23 26.09 -1.63
CA ARG A 55 12.09 26.88 -1.12
C ARG A 55 11.04 26.01 -0.46
N VAL A 56 10.68 24.88 -1.08
CA VAL A 56 9.72 23.93 -0.51
C VAL A 56 10.27 23.34 0.78
N HIS A 57 11.54 22.91 0.78
CA HIS A 57 12.20 22.38 1.96
C HIS A 57 12.18 23.38 3.14
N ASN A 58 12.58 24.63 2.89
CA ASN A 58 12.59 25.67 3.90
C ASN A 58 11.19 26.02 4.41
N GLY A 59 10.19 26.06 3.52
CA GLY A 59 8.79 26.25 3.91
C GLY A 59 8.27 25.12 4.80
N ALA A 60 8.59 23.87 4.47
CA ALA A 60 8.24 22.72 5.29
C ALA A 60 8.89 22.78 6.68
N MET A 61 10.18 23.09 6.77
CA MET A 61 10.87 23.23 8.05
C MET A 61 10.26 24.33 8.92
N ARG A 62 9.95 25.50 8.33
CA ARG A 62 9.28 26.59 9.03
C ARG A 62 7.94 26.15 9.65
N ILE A 63 7.15 25.37 8.91
CA ILE A 63 5.89 24.84 9.43
C ILE A 63 6.16 23.93 10.64
N LEU A 64 7.14 23.02 10.57
CA LEU A 64 7.45 22.11 11.67
C LEU A 64 8.00 22.82 12.90
N GLU A 65 8.78 23.88 12.72
CA GLU A 65 9.42 24.66 13.78
C GLU A 65 8.47 25.68 14.43
N GLU A 66 7.76 26.49 13.64
CA GLU A 66 6.95 27.61 14.14
C GLU A 66 5.51 27.20 14.46
N ILE A 67 4.90 26.37 13.59
CA ILE A 67 3.47 26.03 13.68
C ILE A 67 3.28 24.68 14.38
N GLY A 68 4.10 23.69 14.04
CA GLY A 68 4.00 22.32 14.53
C GLY A 68 2.87 21.50 13.91
N ILE A 69 2.71 20.27 14.37
CA ILE A 69 1.70 19.31 13.92
C ILE A 69 0.95 18.76 15.15
N LEU A 70 -0.34 18.48 15.00
CA LEU A 70 -1.13 17.85 16.06
C LEU A 70 -0.95 16.32 16.04
N PHE A 71 -0.45 15.76 17.14
CA PHE A 71 -0.33 14.32 17.35
C PHE A 71 -1.41 13.87 18.33
N LEU A 72 -2.50 13.31 17.80
CA LEU A 72 -3.69 13.00 18.61
C LEU A 72 -3.51 11.80 19.56
N ASN A 73 -2.44 11.02 19.39
CA ASN A 73 -2.10 9.88 20.24
C ASN A 73 -1.17 10.31 21.38
N ASP A 74 -1.59 10.06 22.62
CA ASP A 74 -0.86 10.45 23.83
C ASP A 74 0.48 9.71 23.99
N GLU A 75 0.57 8.46 23.51
CA GLU A 75 1.83 7.70 23.50
C GLU A 75 2.86 8.34 22.56
N ALA A 76 2.41 8.77 21.37
CA ALA A 76 3.27 9.43 20.40
C ALA A 76 3.79 10.77 20.95
N LEU A 77 2.95 11.54 21.66
CA LEU A 77 3.37 12.75 22.37
C LEU A 77 4.46 12.45 23.40
N GLY A 78 4.34 11.35 24.15
CA GLY A 78 5.36 10.89 25.09
C GLY A 78 6.70 10.57 24.42
N VAL A 79 6.67 9.81 23.31
CA VAL A 79 7.88 9.47 22.54
C VAL A 79 8.56 10.73 22.00
N LEU A 80 7.80 11.65 21.41
CA LEU A 80 8.35 12.89 20.83
C LEU A 80 8.90 13.82 21.90
N LYS A 81 8.27 13.90 23.07
CA LYS A 81 8.77 14.66 24.20
C LYS A 81 10.09 14.09 24.74
N GLN A 82 10.21 12.76 24.84
CA GLN A 82 11.47 12.10 25.21
C GLN A 82 12.57 12.30 24.16
N ALA A 83 12.19 12.39 22.89
CA ALA A 83 13.09 12.67 21.79
C ALA A 83 13.56 14.14 21.73
N GLY A 84 13.06 15.01 22.61
CA GLY A 84 13.47 16.41 22.72
C GLY A 84 12.64 17.40 21.89
N CYS A 85 11.49 16.97 21.34
CA CYS A 85 10.56 17.87 20.68
C CYS A 85 9.82 18.74 21.71
N ASP A 86 9.38 19.92 21.27
CA ASP A 86 8.52 20.78 22.07
C ASP A 86 7.06 20.29 21.93
N VAL A 87 6.48 19.85 23.05
CA VAL A 87 5.18 19.17 23.08
C VAL A 87 4.24 19.86 24.07
N GLU A 88 3.17 20.44 23.52
CA GLU A 88 2.03 20.95 24.25
C GLU A 88 0.98 19.84 24.43
N MET A 89 0.87 19.29 25.65
CA MET A 89 0.01 18.12 25.90
C MET A 89 -1.49 18.44 25.79
N GLU A 90 -1.90 19.66 26.15
CA GLU A 90 -3.31 20.07 26.12
C GLU A 90 -3.83 20.25 24.68
N SER A 91 -3.09 20.99 23.87
CA SER A 91 -3.42 21.22 22.45
C SER A 91 -3.02 20.04 21.55
N LYS A 92 -2.26 19.08 22.10
CA LYS A 92 -1.62 17.96 21.38
C LYS A 92 -0.69 18.40 20.25
N ARG A 93 -0.13 19.61 20.34
CA ARG A 93 0.74 20.21 19.34
C ARG A 93 2.20 19.85 19.60
N VAL A 94 2.91 19.46 18.54
CA VAL A 94 4.34 19.16 18.57
C VAL A 94 5.06 20.06 17.58
N ARG A 95 6.06 20.80 18.08
CA ARG A 95 7.02 21.55 17.26
C ARG A 95 8.36 20.83 17.28
N MET A 96 9.01 20.78 16.12
CA MET A 96 10.23 20.02 15.90
C MET A 96 11.29 20.95 15.29
N ASP A 97 12.46 21.00 15.90
CA ASP A 97 13.62 21.72 15.37
C ASP A 97 14.13 21.08 14.07
N ARG A 98 14.55 21.88 13.09
CA ARG A 98 15.07 21.38 11.81
C ARG A 98 16.25 20.43 11.98
N ALA A 99 17.17 20.69 12.90
CA ALA A 99 18.32 19.80 13.10
C ALA A 99 17.85 18.42 13.58
N PHE A 100 16.86 18.38 14.47
CA PHE A 100 16.22 17.13 14.87
C PHE A 100 15.58 16.42 13.67
N VAL A 101 14.75 17.11 12.88
CA VAL A 101 14.06 16.51 11.72
C VAL A 101 15.07 15.94 10.73
N MET A 102 16.11 16.70 10.39
CA MET A 102 17.13 16.26 9.44
C MET A 102 17.95 15.08 9.95
N GLU A 103 18.22 15.01 11.25
CA GLU A 103 18.88 13.86 11.86
C GLU A 103 18.01 12.61 11.81
N GLN A 104 16.69 12.75 12.00
CA GLN A 104 15.76 11.64 11.87
C GLN A 104 15.62 11.16 10.41
N VAL A 105 15.60 12.08 9.43
CA VAL A 105 15.55 11.74 7.99
C VAL A 105 16.77 10.91 7.58
N LYS A 106 17.97 11.23 8.08
CA LYS A 106 19.20 10.47 7.77
C LYS A 106 19.15 9.01 8.24
N LYS A 107 18.36 8.70 9.27
CA LYS A 107 18.20 7.33 9.77
C LYS A 107 17.32 6.47 8.86
N ALA A 108 16.55 7.08 7.95
CA ALA A 108 15.70 6.36 7.02
C ALA A 108 16.52 5.69 5.91
N PRO A 109 16.28 4.40 5.59
CA PRO A 109 16.97 3.74 4.49
C PRO A 109 16.51 4.32 3.14
N SER A 110 17.44 4.47 2.19
CA SER A 110 17.13 4.93 0.83
C SER A 110 16.31 3.91 0.02
N ARG A 111 16.38 2.63 0.41
CA ARG A 111 15.60 1.53 -0.18
C ARG A 111 15.36 0.47 0.87
N PHE A 112 14.16 -0.10 0.86
CA PHE A 112 13.84 -1.31 1.59
C PHE A 112 12.98 -2.23 0.70
N GLU A 113 12.93 -3.50 1.05
CA GLU A 113 12.13 -4.50 0.33
C GLU A 113 10.80 -4.70 1.04
N ILE A 114 9.71 -4.71 0.26
CA ILE A 114 8.38 -5.06 0.75
C ILE A 114 8.15 -6.51 0.36
N VAL A 115 8.16 -7.40 1.35
CA VAL A 115 7.98 -8.84 1.13
C VAL A 115 6.48 -9.15 0.97
N PRO A 116 6.06 -9.76 -0.16
CA PRO A 116 4.67 -10.15 -0.36
C PRO A 116 4.28 -11.32 0.55
N ARG A 117 2.98 -11.47 0.81
CA ARG A 117 2.46 -12.59 1.62
C ARG A 117 2.75 -13.96 1.00
N ASN A 118 2.70 -14.04 -0.33
CA ASN A 118 3.18 -15.20 -1.08
C ASN A 118 4.54 -14.84 -1.67
N PRO A 119 5.62 -15.55 -1.30
CA PRO A 119 6.97 -15.24 -1.78
C PRO A 119 7.20 -15.59 -3.25
N GLU A 120 6.28 -16.36 -3.87
CA GLU A 120 6.25 -16.68 -5.30
C GLU A 120 5.30 -15.79 -6.09
#